data_AF-A0A2N9MW58-F1
#
_entry.id   AF-A0A2N9MW58-F1
#
_cell.length_a   1.000
_cell.length_b   1.000
_cell.length_c   1.000
_cell.angle_alpha   90.00
_cell.angle_beta   90.00
_cell.angle_gamma   90.00
#
_symmetry.space_group_name_H-M   'P 1'
#
loop_
_entity.id
_entity.type
_entity.pdbx_description
1 polymer ?
#
loop_
_entity_poly.entity_id
_entity_poly.type
_entity_poly.pdbx_seq_one_letter_code
_entity_poly.pdbx_strand_id
1 'polypeptide(L)'
;MCRRNGLETRRRCGWLPNGPPSGGPPVWARKEVSLDTCPKSYISAESEVLVEEFLVRRRLGGIPLAELTARQVDAFVILEKELVGLKHGQQNTRTTA
;
A
#
# COMPACT_ATOMS: atom_id res chain seq x y z
N MET A 1 14.43 -17.36 -1.66
CA MET A 1 14.12 -18.00 -2.96
C MET A 1 12.79 -18.75 -2.90
N CYS A 2 11.67 -18.10 -3.22
CA CYS A 2 10.37 -18.77 -3.23
C CYS A 2 10.15 -19.58 -4.53
N ARG A 3 10.58 -19.04 -5.67
CA ARG A 3 10.49 -19.67 -7.00
C ARG A 3 11.31 -20.96 -7.11
N ARG A 4 12.60 -20.94 -6.72
CA ARG A 4 13.47 -22.14 -6.77
C ARG A 4 12.99 -23.29 -5.86
N ASN A 5 12.23 -22.99 -4.80
CA ASN A 5 11.69 -23.99 -3.88
C ASN A 5 10.25 -24.40 -4.20
N GLY A 6 9.67 -23.97 -5.33
CA GLY A 6 8.28 -24.28 -5.69
C GLY A 6 7.22 -23.69 -4.73
N LEU A 7 7.64 -22.78 -3.85
CA LEU A 7 6.74 -22.14 -2.87
C LEU A 7 5.77 -21.18 -3.55
N GLU A 8 6.06 -20.71 -4.77
CA GLU A 8 5.14 -19.87 -5.54
C GLU A 8 3.86 -20.62 -5.91
N THR A 9 3.94 -21.92 -6.23
CA THR A 9 2.77 -22.78 -6.51
C THR A 9 2.02 -23.13 -5.24
N ARG A 10 2.74 -23.46 -4.17
CA ARG A 10 2.13 -23.84 -2.87
C ARG A 10 1.49 -22.67 -2.13
N ARG A 11 2.08 -21.47 -2.20
CA ARG A 11 1.59 -20.24 -1.54
C ARG A 11 0.84 -19.30 -2.49
N ARG A 12 0.76 -19.66 -3.77
CA ARG A 12 0.08 -18.92 -4.84
C ARG A 12 0.42 -17.43 -4.88
N CYS A 13 1.69 -17.08 -4.62
CA CYS A 13 2.15 -15.69 -4.44
C CYS A 13 2.88 -15.12 -5.67
N GLY A 14 2.76 -15.77 -6.84
CA GLY A 14 3.35 -15.33 -8.10
C GLY A 14 2.30 -15.18 -9.20
N TRP A 15 2.70 -14.60 -10.35
CA TRP A 15 1.86 -14.53 -11.55
C TRP A 15 1.72 -15.91 -12.19
N LEU A 16 0.85 -16.76 -11.62
CA LEU A 16 0.52 -18.09 -12.12
C LEU A 16 -0.79 -18.05 -12.93
N PRO A 17 -0.95 -18.88 -13.98
CA PRO A 17 -2.21 -18.98 -14.71
C PRO A 17 -3.36 -19.41 -13.80
N ASN A 18 -4.56 -18.88 -14.06
CA ASN A 18 -5.75 -19.12 -13.24
C ASN A 18 -6.14 -20.61 -13.26
N GLY A 19 -6.09 -21.25 -12.09
CA GLY A 19 -6.73 -22.54 -11.81
C GLY A 19 -7.89 -22.35 -10.83
N PRO A 20 -8.71 -23.38 -10.53
CA PRO A 20 -9.88 -23.24 -9.67
C PRO A 20 -9.54 -22.59 -8.31
N PRO A 21 -10.47 -21.85 -7.69
CA PRO A 21 -10.27 -21.24 -6.38
C PRO A 21 -10.03 -22.37 -5.37
N SER A 22 -8.83 -22.42 -4.83
CA SER A 22 -8.51 -23.34 -3.75
C SER A 22 -8.90 -22.63 -2.47
N GLY A 23 -9.87 -23.16 -1.72
CA GLY A 23 -10.04 -22.84 -0.29
C GLY A 23 -8.84 -23.34 0.50
N GLY A 24 -7.69 -22.72 0.25
CA GLY A 24 -6.38 -23.11 0.74
C GLY A 24 -6.15 -22.65 2.19
N PRO A 25 -5.08 -23.14 2.84
CA PRO A 25 -4.71 -22.66 4.17
C PRO A 25 -4.45 -21.14 4.15
N PRO A 26 -4.77 -20.41 5.23
CA PRO A 26 -4.59 -18.97 5.28
C PRO A 26 -3.11 -18.61 5.06
N VAL A 27 -2.84 -17.72 4.11
CA VAL A 27 -1.49 -17.24 3.81
C VAL A 27 -1.19 -15.91 4.50
N TRP A 28 -2.22 -15.19 4.94
CA TRP A 28 -2.12 -13.97 5.72
C TRP A 28 -3.31 -13.85 6.69
N ALA A 29 -3.07 -13.37 7.91
CA ALA A 29 -4.13 -13.10 8.87
C ALA A 29 -3.79 -11.90 9.75
N ARG A 30 -4.80 -11.07 10.07
CA ARG A 30 -4.68 -9.96 11.02
C ARG A 30 -6.05 -9.66 11.64
N LYS A 31 -6.12 -9.71 12.98
CA LYS A 31 -7.39 -9.59 13.74
C LYS A 31 -8.41 -10.61 13.19
N GLU A 32 -9.63 -10.15 12.89
CA GLU A 32 -10.74 -10.96 12.37
C GLU A 32 -10.70 -11.19 10.85
N VAL A 33 -9.58 -10.88 10.18
CA VAL A 33 -9.44 -11.02 8.72
C VAL A 33 -8.39 -12.07 8.39
N SER A 34 -8.75 -13.06 7.59
CA SER A 34 -7.84 -14.07 7.01
C SER A 34 -7.96 -14.09 5.49
N LEU A 35 -6.85 -14.34 4.81
CA LEU A 35 -6.76 -14.47 3.36
C LEU A 35 -6.16 -15.83 3.02
N ASP A 36 -6.83 -16.56 2.14
CA ASP A 36 -6.39 -17.83 1.54
C ASP A 36 -5.51 -17.62 0.29
N THR A 37 -5.41 -16.37 -0.17
CA THR A 37 -4.59 -15.94 -1.31
C THR A 37 -3.61 -14.84 -0.90
N CYS A 38 -2.43 -14.83 -1.53
CA CYS A 38 -1.40 -13.86 -1.15
C CYS A 38 -1.92 -12.45 -1.51
N PRO A 39 -2.04 -11.52 -0.55
CA PRO A 39 -2.57 -10.21 -0.84
C PRO A 39 -1.70 -9.53 -1.88
N LYS A 40 -2.29 -9.25 -3.04
CA LYS A 40 -1.63 -8.45 -4.06
C LYS A 40 -1.69 -7.00 -3.62
N SER A 41 -0.51 -6.37 -3.48
CA SER A 41 -0.45 -4.93 -3.24
C SER A 41 -1.08 -4.20 -4.43
N TYR A 42 -2.03 -3.31 -4.13
CA TYR A 42 -2.53 -2.33 -5.10
C TYR A 42 -1.58 -1.13 -5.26
N ILE A 43 -0.54 -1.05 -4.43
CA ILE A 43 0.52 -0.05 -4.55
C ILE A 43 1.35 -0.40 -5.78
N SER A 44 1.38 0.51 -6.74
CA SER A 44 2.24 0.43 -7.93
C SER A 44 3.50 1.28 -7.73
N ALA A 45 4.53 1.05 -8.55
CA ALA A 45 5.74 1.85 -8.50
C ALA A 45 5.44 3.35 -8.72
N GLU A 46 4.50 3.68 -9.61
CA GLU A 46 4.08 5.06 -9.85
C GLU A 46 3.43 5.69 -8.62
N SER A 47 2.69 4.90 -7.83
CA SER A 47 2.12 5.39 -6.58
C SER A 47 3.19 5.63 -5.50
N GLU A 48 4.23 4.79 -5.44
CA GLU A 48 5.36 4.99 -4.52
C GLU A 48 6.13 6.27 -4.86
N VAL A 49 6.40 6.51 -6.15
CA VAL A 49 7.07 7.74 -6.61
C VAL A 49 6.29 9.00 -6.18
N LEU A 50 4.97 8.99 -6.30
CA LEU A 50 4.13 10.13 -5.89
C LEU A 50 4.20 10.38 -4.37
N VAL A 51 4.26 9.32 -3.56
CA VAL A 51 4.42 9.42 -2.10
C VAL A 51 5.77 10.02 -1.74
N GLU A 52 6.85 9.52 -2.34
CA GLU A 52 8.20 10.01 -2.10
C GLU A 52 8.36 11.48 -2.52
N GLU A 53 7.88 11.81 -3.71
CA GLU A 53 7.95 13.16 -4.25
C GLU A 53 7.18 14.16 -3.37
N PHE A 54 5.98 13.79 -2.92
CA PHE A 54 5.20 14.59 -1.97
C PHE A 54 5.99 14.85 -0.68
N LEU A 55 6.58 13.81 -0.09
CA LEU A 55 7.33 13.94 1.16
C LEU A 55 8.58 14.82 1.01
N VAL A 56 9.34 14.65 -0.07
CA VAL A 56 10.54 15.45 -0.37
C VAL A 56 10.17 16.92 -0.53
N ARG A 57 9.21 17.23 -1.40
CA ARG A 57 8.81 18.62 -1.69
C ARG A 57 8.18 19.30 -0.46
N ARG A 58 7.38 18.57 0.32
CA ARG A 58 6.82 19.07 1.58
C ARG A 58 7.91 19.38 2.61
N ARG A 59 8.91 18.52 2.74
CA ARG A 59 9.98 18.67 3.74
C ARG A 59 10.97 19.77 3.38
N LEU A 60 11.25 19.95 2.09
CA LEU A 60 12.23 20.93 1.60
C LEU A 60 11.65 22.33 1.33
N GLY A 61 10.38 22.57 1.69
CA GLY A 61 9.86 23.92 1.86
C GLY A 61 9.13 24.52 0.64
N GLY A 62 8.72 23.71 -0.34
CA GLY A 62 7.84 24.22 -1.38
C GLY A 62 7.47 23.22 -2.46
N ILE A 63 6.19 23.26 -2.85
CA ILE A 63 5.68 22.60 -4.05
C ILE A 63 5.38 23.72 -5.06
N PRO A 64 6.23 23.97 -6.07
CA PRO A 64 5.91 24.92 -7.13
C PRO A 64 4.72 24.38 -7.92
N LEU A 65 3.52 24.86 -7.59
CA LEU A 65 2.25 24.33 -8.13
C LEU A 65 2.20 24.39 -9.67
N ALA A 66 2.85 25.39 -10.26
CA ALA A 66 2.94 25.55 -11.71
C ALA A 66 3.74 24.45 -12.43
N GLU A 67 4.59 23.71 -11.71
CA GLU A 67 5.42 22.63 -12.26
C GLU A 67 4.79 21.25 -12.11
N LEU A 68 3.65 21.16 -11.41
CA LEU A 68 2.98 19.88 -11.19
C LEU A 68 2.08 19.51 -12.36
N THR A 69 2.13 18.24 -12.74
CA THR A 69 1.12 17.64 -13.60
C THR A 69 -0.21 17.53 -12.85
N ALA A 70 -1.33 17.48 -13.60
CA ALA A 70 -2.66 17.26 -13.01
C ALA A 70 -2.70 16.02 -12.10
N ARG A 71 -2.05 14.93 -12.52
CA ARG A 71 -1.97 13.69 -11.73
C ARG A 71 -1.21 13.86 -10.41
N GLN A 72 -0.12 14.63 -10.40
CA GLN A 72 0.61 14.92 -9.17
C GLN A 72 -0.21 15.80 -8.22
N VAL A 73 -0.91 16.81 -8.75
CA VAL A 73 -1.81 17.65 -7.94
C VAL A 73 -2.87 16.81 -7.26
N ASP A 74 -3.58 15.96 -8.01
CA ASP A 74 -4.61 15.07 -7.46
C ASP A 74 -4.05 14.15 -6.38
N ALA A 75 -2.90 13.53 -6.65
CA ALA A 75 -2.22 12.66 -5.69
C ALA A 75 -1.84 13.40 -4.41
N PHE A 76 -1.25 14.59 -4.53
CA PHE A 76 -0.77 15.35 -3.37
C PHE A 76 -1.91 15.88 -2.51
N VAL A 77 -3.05 16.26 -3.13
CA VAL A 77 -4.25 16.64 -2.38
C VAL A 77 -4.81 15.46 -1.58
N ILE A 78 -4.83 14.26 -2.17
CA ILE A 78 -5.23 13.03 -1.46
C ILE A 78 -4.28 12.75 -0.30
N LEU A 79 -2.97 12.78 -0.55
CA LEU A 79 -1.95 12.51 0.47
C LEU A 79 -1.98 13.51 1.64
N GLU A 80 -2.26 14.79 1.38
CA GLU A 80 -2.46 15.78 2.44
C GLU A 80 -3.66 15.43 3.32
N LYS A 81 -4.81 15.09 2.71
CA LYS A 81 -6.02 14.70 3.45
C LYS A 81 -5.77 13.48 4.34
N GLU A 82 -5.14 12.45 3.79
CA GLU A 82 -4.80 11.24 4.54
C GLU A 82 -3.82 11.53 5.68
N LEU A 83 -2.80 12.36 5.45
CA LEU A 83 -1.85 12.71 6.51
C LEU A 83 -2.51 13.50 7.64
N VAL A 84 -3.42 14.42 7.30
CA VAL A 84 -4.23 15.14 8.29
C VAL A 84 -5.12 14.14 9.05
N GLY A 85 -5.78 13.22 8.35
CA GLY A 85 -6.60 12.16 8.95
C GLY A 85 -5.81 11.28 9.94
N LEU A 86 -4.59 10.89 9.59
CA LEU A 86 -3.70 10.10 10.47
C LEU A 86 -3.34 10.85 11.75
N LYS A 87 -3.08 12.16 11.67
CA LYS A 87 -2.79 12.98 12.86
C LYS A 87 -3.98 13.05 13.82
N HIS A 88 -5.20 13.11 13.29
CA HIS A 88 -6.42 13.09 14.11
C HIS A 88 -6.72 11.67 14.66
N GLY A 89 -6.46 10.61 13.87
CA GLY A 89 -6.63 9.23 14.31
C GLY A 89 -5.63 8.79 15.38
N GLN A 90 -4.39 9.31 15.37
CA GLN A 90 -3.39 9.01 16.41
C GLN A 90 -3.71 9.61 17.79
N GLN A 91 -4.59 10.63 17.86
CA GLN A 91 -5.05 11.15 19.16
C GLN A 91 -5.99 10.17 19.88
N ASN A 92 -6.70 9.31 19.15
CA ASN A 92 -7.66 8.36 19.72
C ASN A 92 -7.03 7.05 20.23
N THR A 93 -5.75 6.78 19.98
CA THR A 93 -5.08 5.53 20.37
C THR A 93 -4.03 5.71 21.47
N ARG A 94 -3.93 6.90 22.09
CA ARG A 94 -2.94 7.19 23.14
C ARG A 94 -3.52 7.27 24.56
N THR A 95 -4.68 6.66 24.78
CA THR A 95 -5.25 6.46 26.10
C THR A 95 -5.63 4.98 26.22
N THR A 96 -5.27 4.38 27.36
CA THR A 96 -5.47 2.98 27.78
C THR A 96 -4.54 1.91 27.20
N ALA A 97 -3.39 1.69 27.85
CA ALA A 97 -3.08 0.52 28.69
C ALA A 97 -1.58 0.50 29.04
#